data_AF-A0A7C7QK29-F1
#
_entry.id   AF-A0A7C7QK29-F1
#
_cell.length_a   1.000
_cell.length_b   1.000
_cell.length_c   1.000
_cell.angle_alpha   90.00
_cell.angle_beta   90.00
_cell.angle_gamma   90.00
#
_symmetry.space_group_name_H-M   'P 1'
#
loop_
_entity.id
_entity.type
_entity.pdbx_description
1 polymer ?
#
loop_
_entity_poly.entity_id
_entity_poly.type
_entity_poly.pdbx_seq_one_letter_code
_entity_poly.pdbx_strand_id
1 'polypeptide(L)'
;MKRILLLEQKLDESTTAIQYAYRIAKRDGAEVLCLFLIPSSMTTADWIETQERVVGEDIKKAERIGMRIKQRFEDEGIRFSYRAIRFQPTIFMKELEASMPVDLVIAGRLTSPVEVADLGLGSIGDLGVRLNCPVIDAEAMQKSFEPISPRLWRRFILYGIGSALMYFVFFPNIKHLNKFYMGGGILAGLAIMVTVAVHAWVYGSTTECLPKFIRMDKD
;
A
#
# COMPACT_ATOMS: atom_id res chain seq x y z
N MET A 1 -14.29 -23.04 -6.27
CA MET A 1 -13.58 -22.68 -5.03
C MET A 1 -12.67 -21.53 -5.38
N LYS A 2 -12.67 -20.43 -4.62
CA LYS A 2 -11.86 -19.25 -4.99
C LYS A 2 -10.37 -19.57 -4.86
N ARG A 3 -9.54 -19.10 -5.79
CA ARG A 3 -8.09 -19.34 -5.79
C ARG A 3 -7.34 -18.02 -5.85
N ILE A 4 -6.39 -17.85 -4.93
CA ILE A 4 -5.52 -16.69 -4.83
C ILE A 4 -4.13 -17.10 -5.28
N LEU A 5 -3.55 -16.34 -6.22
CA LEU A 5 -2.13 -16.44 -6.57
C LEU A 5 -1.35 -15.38 -5.80
N LEU A 6 -0.44 -15.80 -4.94
CA LEU A 6 0.46 -14.94 -4.20
C LEU A 6 1.83 -14.93 -4.89
N LEU A 7 2.32 -13.75 -5.26
CA LEU A 7 3.67 -13.57 -5.82
C LEU A 7 4.55 -12.89 -4.77
N GLU A 8 5.62 -13.54 -4.33
CA GLU A 8 6.47 -13.03 -3.25
C GLU A 8 7.96 -13.23 -3.58
N GLN A 9 8.76 -12.18 -3.41
CA GLN A 9 10.22 -12.26 -3.52
C GLN A 9 10.88 -12.31 -2.15
N LYS A 10 10.26 -11.69 -1.14
CA LYS A 10 10.82 -11.62 0.20
C LYS A 10 10.58 -12.93 0.93
N LEU A 11 11.68 -13.63 1.22
CA LEU A 11 11.68 -14.89 1.96
C LEU A 11 11.51 -14.64 3.47
N ASP A 12 10.29 -14.29 3.87
CA ASP A 12 9.89 -13.98 5.24
C ASP A 12 8.39 -14.30 5.43
N GLU A 13 8.02 -14.98 6.52
CA GLU A 13 6.63 -15.38 6.81
C GLU A 13 5.75 -14.21 7.28
N SER A 14 6.37 -13.09 7.66
CA SER A 14 5.71 -11.91 8.20
C SER A 14 5.33 -10.87 7.14
N THR A 15 5.56 -11.16 5.85
CA THR A 15 5.31 -10.18 4.78
C THR A 15 3.84 -9.79 4.72
N THR A 16 3.61 -8.54 4.34
CA THR A 16 2.27 -7.98 4.23
C THR A 16 1.42 -8.73 3.19
N ALA A 17 2.04 -9.20 2.11
CA ALA A 17 1.37 -9.99 1.08
C ALA A 17 0.86 -11.34 1.63
N ILE A 18 1.67 -12.05 2.40
CA ILE A 18 1.27 -13.30 3.08
C ILE A 18 0.14 -13.03 4.08
N GLN A 19 0.24 -11.96 4.88
CA GLN A 19 -0.81 -11.60 5.84
C GLN A 19 -2.14 -11.26 5.15
N TYR A 20 -2.11 -10.54 4.04
CA TYR A 20 -3.31 -10.24 3.27
C TYR A 20 -3.92 -11.49 2.63
N ALA A 21 -3.09 -12.34 2.01
CA ALA A 21 -3.53 -13.61 1.46
C ALA A 21 -4.21 -14.47 2.53
N TYR A 22 -3.61 -14.57 3.72
CA TYR A 22 -4.19 -15.27 4.87
C TYR A 22 -5.56 -14.70 5.26
N ARG A 23 -5.69 -13.38 5.41
CA ARG A 23 -6.95 -12.74 5.82
C ARG A 23 -8.07 -12.96 4.80
N ILE A 24 -7.76 -12.80 3.51
CA ILE A 24 -8.73 -12.99 2.43
C ILE A 24 -9.13 -14.46 2.34
N ALA A 25 -8.15 -15.37 2.40
CA ALA A 25 -8.40 -16.81 2.35
C ALA A 25 -9.26 -17.29 3.53
N LYS A 26 -8.99 -16.81 4.74
CA LYS A 26 -9.78 -17.11 5.94
C LYS A 26 -11.22 -16.59 5.84
N ARG A 27 -11.41 -15.38 5.31
CA ARG A 27 -12.74 -14.77 5.15
C ARG A 27 -13.56 -15.44 4.05
N ASP A 28 -12.94 -15.73 2.91
CA ASP A 28 -13.63 -16.14 1.68
C ASP A 28 -13.56 -17.66 1.43
N GLY A 29 -12.89 -18.42 2.29
CA GLY A 29 -12.65 -19.86 2.11
C GLY A 29 -11.85 -20.16 0.84
N ALA A 30 -10.88 -19.31 0.50
CA ALA A 30 -10.10 -19.42 -0.72
C ALA A 30 -8.84 -20.28 -0.53
N GLU A 31 -8.44 -21.00 -1.58
CA GLU A 31 -7.14 -21.67 -1.64
C GLU A 31 -6.06 -20.67 -2.05
N VAL A 32 -4.84 -20.84 -1.53
CA VAL A 32 -3.71 -19.96 -1.83
C VAL A 32 -2.58 -20.77 -2.48
N LEU A 33 -2.13 -20.31 -3.64
CA LEU A 33 -0.90 -20.76 -4.28
C LEU A 33 0.13 -19.63 -4.21
N CYS A 34 1.25 -19.88 -3.53
CA CYS A 34 2.37 -18.93 -3.44
C CYS A 34 3.48 -19.30 -4.42
N LEU A 35 3.87 -18.37 -5.29
CA LEU A 35 5.09 -18.46 -6.07
C LEU A 35 6.17 -17.59 -5.41
N PHE A 36 7.18 -18.25 -4.85
CA PHE A 36 8.40 -17.57 -4.40
C PHE A 36 9.30 -17.31 -5.61
N LEU A 37 9.46 -16.04 -5.93
CA LEU A 37 10.21 -15.55 -7.09
C LEU A 37 11.65 -15.26 -6.65
N ILE A 38 12.58 -16.16 -6.94
CA ILE A 38 13.99 -16.03 -6.56
C ILE A 38 14.73 -15.21 -7.64
N PRO A 39 15.25 -14.01 -7.33
CA PRO A 39 15.97 -13.21 -8.31
C PRO A 39 17.19 -13.96 -8.83
N SER A 40 17.42 -13.92 -10.14
CA SER A 40 18.68 -14.39 -10.75
C SER A 40 19.25 -13.28 -11.61
N SER A 41 20.46 -12.80 -11.33
CA SER A 41 21.12 -11.79 -12.16
C SER A 41 22.11 -12.48 -13.10
N MET A 42 21.81 -12.60 -14.38
CA MET A 42 22.74 -13.16 -15.36
C MET A 42 23.82 -12.14 -15.76
N THR A 43 24.67 -11.74 -14.82
CA THR A 43 25.79 -10.84 -15.09
C THR A 43 27.11 -11.56 -14.87
N THR A 44 27.76 -11.89 -16.00
CA THR A 44 29.11 -12.45 -16.18
C THR A 44 29.38 -13.93 -15.84
N ALA A 45 30.04 -14.62 -16.78
CA ALA A 45 30.31 -16.06 -16.75
C ALA A 45 31.13 -16.53 -15.54
N ASP A 46 32.03 -15.68 -15.03
CA ASP A 46 32.89 -15.99 -13.88
C ASP A 46 32.13 -16.05 -12.53
N TRP A 47 30.86 -15.65 -12.51
CA TRP A 47 30.03 -15.63 -11.30
C TRP A 47 28.91 -16.67 -11.32
N ILE A 48 28.79 -17.47 -12.39
CA ILE A 48 27.67 -18.41 -12.58
C ILE A 48 27.63 -19.46 -11.48
N GLU A 49 28.75 -20.09 -11.11
CA GLU A 49 28.74 -21.15 -10.09
C GLU A 49 28.36 -20.59 -8.71
N THR A 50 28.86 -19.40 -8.37
CA THR A 50 28.48 -18.70 -7.13
C THR A 50 27.01 -18.30 -7.13
N GLN A 51 26.49 -17.82 -8.26
CA GLN A 51 25.08 -17.47 -8.46
C GLN A 51 24.18 -18.69 -8.33
N GLU A 52 24.51 -19.80 -9.00
CA GLU A 52 23.77 -21.07 -8.93
C GLU A 52 23.72 -21.60 -7.50
N ARG A 53 24.83 -21.46 -6.74
CA ARG A 53 24.85 -21.81 -5.32
C ARG A 53 23.93 -20.91 -4.49
N VAL A 54 23.99 -19.59 -4.69
CA VAL A 54 23.13 -18.62 -3.98
C VAL A 54 21.65 -18.87 -4.28
N VAL A 55 21.29 -19.02 -5.56
CA VAL A 55 19.91 -19.33 -5.97
C VAL A 55 19.47 -20.67 -5.38
N GLY A 56 20.34 -21.68 -5.35
CA GLY A 56 20.06 -22.97 -4.71
C GLY A 56 19.83 -22.85 -3.20
N GLU A 57 20.61 -22.02 -2.51
CA GLU A 57 20.42 -21.73 -1.08
C GLU A 57 19.11 -20.98 -0.81
N ASP A 58 18.77 -20.01 -1.66
CA ASP A 58 17.53 -19.24 -1.56
C ASP A 58 16.30 -20.08 -1.88
N ILE A 59 16.37 -21.00 -2.85
CA ILE A 59 15.31 -21.99 -3.08
C ILE A 59 15.11 -22.86 -1.83
N LYS A 60 16.19 -23.38 -1.23
CA LYS A 60 16.09 -24.15 0.03
C LYS A 60 15.52 -23.32 1.18
N LYS A 61 15.85 -22.02 1.23
CA LYS A 61 15.29 -21.09 2.22
C LYS A 61 13.80 -20.85 1.97
N ALA A 62 13.40 -20.66 0.72
CA ALA A 62 12.00 -20.51 0.31
C ALA A 62 11.19 -21.76 0.65
N GLU A 63 11.72 -22.96 0.42
CA GLU A 63 11.08 -24.23 0.82
C GLU A 63 10.84 -24.30 2.33
N ARG A 64 11.85 -23.98 3.15
CA ARG A 64 11.70 -23.96 4.61
C ARG A 64 10.66 -22.94 5.10
N ILE A 65 10.58 -21.79 4.46
CA ILE A 65 9.59 -20.75 4.79
C ILE A 65 8.21 -21.15 4.30
N GLY A 66 8.10 -21.65 3.08
CA GLY A 66 6.87 -22.19 2.49
C GLY A 66 6.26 -23.28 3.35
N MET A 67 7.06 -24.21 3.87
CA MET A 67 6.60 -25.22 4.82
C MET A 67 5.99 -24.62 6.09
N ARG A 68 6.65 -23.62 6.70
CA ARG A 68 6.15 -22.95 7.91
C ARG A 68 4.85 -22.19 7.65
N ILE A 69 4.78 -21.48 6.52
CA ILE A 69 3.56 -20.78 6.11
C ILE A 69 2.44 -21.79 5.85
N LYS A 70 2.75 -22.89 5.15
CA LYS A 70 1.79 -23.96 4.87
C LYS A 70 1.19 -24.51 6.15
N GLN A 71 2.03 -24.88 7.12
CA GLN A 71 1.57 -25.38 8.42
C GLN A 71 0.62 -24.38 9.10
N ARG A 72 0.99 -23.09 9.15
CA ARG A 72 0.14 -22.03 9.73
C ARG A 72 -1.21 -21.87 9.03
N PHE A 73 -1.25 -22.03 7.71
CA PHE A 73 -2.50 -21.95 6.94
C PHE A 73 -3.36 -23.20 7.14
N GLU A 74 -2.74 -24.38 7.16
CA GLU A 74 -3.42 -25.66 7.36
C GLU A 74 -4.01 -25.79 8.78
N ASP A 75 -3.33 -25.28 9.81
CA ASP A 75 -3.83 -25.20 11.19
C ASP A 75 -5.16 -24.41 11.29
N GLU A 76 -5.41 -23.53 10.31
CA GLU A 76 -6.60 -22.68 10.21
C GLU A 76 -7.59 -23.18 9.14
N GLY A 77 -7.37 -24.38 8.60
CA GLY A 77 -8.22 -25.01 7.59
C GLY A 77 -8.11 -24.41 6.18
N ILE A 78 -7.07 -23.62 5.92
CA ILE A 78 -6.83 -22.98 4.62
C ILE A 78 -5.88 -23.85 3.80
N ARG A 79 -6.29 -24.22 2.58
CA ARG A 79 -5.38 -24.94 1.67
C ARG A 79 -4.33 -23.99 1.12
N PHE A 80 -3.07 -24.28 1.45
CA PHE A 80 -1.92 -23.53 0.99
C PHE A 80 -0.95 -24.44 0.23
N SER A 81 -0.55 -23.98 -0.95
CA SER A 81 0.48 -24.60 -1.78
C SER A 81 1.51 -23.55 -2.12
N TYR A 82 2.76 -23.97 -2.32
CA TYR A 82 3.82 -23.05 -2.68
C TYR A 82 4.82 -23.70 -3.63
N ARG A 83 5.53 -22.87 -4.39
CA ARG A 83 6.62 -23.28 -5.28
C ARG A 83 7.68 -22.18 -5.33
N ALA A 84 8.94 -22.56 -5.17
CA ALA A 84 10.07 -21.65 -5.41
C ALA A 84 10.54 -21.78 -6.86
N ILE A 85 10.59 -20.66 -7.58
CA ILE A 85 11.00 -20.61 -8.98
C ILE A 85 12.04 -19.51 -9.19
N ARG A 86 12.92 -19.70 -10.17
CA ARG A 86 13.79 -18.62 -10.62
C ARG A 86 12.94 -17.56 -11.29
N PHE A 87 13.15 -16.31 -10.91
CA PHE A 87 12.43 -15.19 -11.49
C PHE A 87 13.08 -14.77 -12.81
N GLN A 88 12.88 -15.62 -13.81
CA GLN A 88 13.29 -15.42 -15.18
C GLN A 88 12.05 -15.34 -16.07
N PRO A 89 12.06 -14.56 -17.16
CA PRO A 89 10.88 -14.31 -17.98
C PRO A 89 10.17 -15.60 -18.44
N THR A 90 10.92 -16.56 -19.00
CA THR A 90 10.37 -17.81 -19.53
C THR A 90 9.81 -18.72 -18.45
N ILE A 91 10.53 -18.89 -17.34
CA ILE A 91 10.11 -19.72 -16.21
C ILE A 91 8.89 -19.10 -15.53
N PHE A 92 8.93 -17.79 -15.28
CA PHE A 92 7.86 -17.05 -14.64
C PHE A 92 6.56 -17.13 -15.46
N MET A 93 6.63 -16.87 -16.77
CA MET A 93 5.44 -16.93 -17.63
C MET A 93 4.84 -18.34 -17.69
N LYS A 94 5.68 -19.38 -17.80
CA LYS A 94 5.22 -20.76 -17.79
C LYS A 94 4.53 -21.13 -16.49
N GLU A 95 5.07 -20.69 -15.36
CA GLU A 95 4.51 -20.97 -14.04
C GLU A 95 3.24 -20.15 -13.76
N LEU A 96 3.16 -18.91 -14.25
CA LEU A 96 1.93 -18.12 -14.25
C LEU A 96 0.82 -18.86 -15.02
N GLU A 97 1.08 -19.27 -16.26
CA GLU A 97 0.11 -19.99 -17.10
C GLU A 97 -0.34 -21.30 -16.45
N ALA A 98 0.59 -22.07 -15.87
CA ALA A 98 0.28 -23.31 -15.15
C ALA A 98 -0.53 -23.08 -13.85
N SER A 99 -0.47 -21.87 -13.30
CA SER A 99 -1.19 -21.48 -12.09
C SER A 99 -2.63 -21.03 -12.35
N MET A 100 -2.97 -20.73 -13.61
CA MET A 100 -4.31 -20.29 -14.02
C MET A 100 -5.31 -21.46 -14.05
N PRO A 101 -6.62 -21.21 -13.85
CA PRO A 101 -7.23 -19.91 -13.53
C PRO A 101 -7.11 -19.55 -12.04
N VAL A 102 -7.03 -18.25 -11.74
CA VAL A 102 -7.10 -17.67 -10.39
C VAL A 102 -8.10 -16.51 -10.35
N ASP A 103 -8.71 -16.27 -9.19
CA ASP A 103 -9.70 -15.20 -9.00
C ASP A 103 -9.07 -13.88 -8.54
N LEU A 104 -7.87 -13.95 -7.95
CA LEU A 104 -7.17 -12.81 -7.39
C LEU A 104 -5.66 -13.07 -7.39
N VAL A 105 -4.88 -12.08 -7.79
CA VAL A 105 -3.43 -12.08 -7.61
C VAL A 105 -3.08 -11.07 -6.52
N ILE A 106 -2.25 -11.49 -5.57
CA ILE A 106 -1.66 -10.62 -4.55
C ILE A 106 -0.16 -10.62 -4.81
N ALA A 107 0.39 -9.46 -5.13
CA ALA A 107 1.83 -9.28 -5.32
C ALA A 107 2.40 -8.58 -4.09
N GLY A 108 3.48 -9.14 -3.54
CA GLY A 108 4.38 -8.41 -2.65
C GLY A 108 5.22 -7.41 -3.43
N ARG A 109 6.33 -6.95 -2.82
CA ARG A 109 7.27 -6.08 -3.51
C ARG A 109 8.05 -6.86 -4.57
N LEU A 110 7.64 -6.70 -5.82
CA LEU A 110 8.30 -7.32 -6.95
C LEU A 110 9.32 -6.37 -7.55
N THR A 111 10.59 -6.75 -7.52
CA THR A 111 11.62 -6.13 -8.33
C THR A 111 11.75 -6.95 -9.61
N SER A 112 11.06 -6.52 -10.68
CA SER A 112 11.14 -7.19 -11.98
C SER A 112 12.55 -7.05 -12.56
N PRO A 113 13.20 -8.16 -12.98
CA PRO A 113 14.35 -8.09 -13.86
C PRO A 113 13.99 -7.27 -15.10
N VAL A 114 14.98 -6.56 -15.67
CA VAL A 114 14.81 -5.78 -16.91
C VAL A 114 14.16 -6.63 -18.01
N GLU A 115 14.59 -7.88 -18.12
CA GLU A 115 14.10 -8.86 -19.10
C GLU A 115 12.61 -9.22 -18.93
N VAL A 116 12.06 -9.11 -17.71
CA VAL A 116 10.62 -9.31 -17.43
C VAL A 116 9.84 -8.04 -17.74
N ALA A 117 10.45 -6.87 -17.52
CA ALA A 117 9.87 -5.59 -17.94
C ALA A 117 9.75 -5.49 -19.47
N ASP A 118 10.72 -6.05 -20.21
CA ASP A 118 10.72 -6.12 -21.68
C ASP A 118 9.56 -6.98 -22.24
N LEU A 119 8.98 -7.87 -21.44
CA LEU A 119 7.76 -8.61 -21.78
C LEU A 119 6.48 -7.78 -21.58
N GLY A 120 6.59 -6.50 -21.27
CA GLY A 120 5.47 -5.62 -20.95
C GLY A 120 4.92 -5.82 -19.54
N LEU A 121 5.67 -6.48 -18.64
CA LEU A 121 5.33 -6.65 -17.22
C LEU A 121 6.22 -5.73 -16.34
N GLY A 122 6.27 -4.46 -16.72
CA GLY A 122 7.03 -3.44 -16.00
C GLY A 122 6.41 -3.08 -14.65
N SER A 123 5.11 -3.32 -14.49
CA SER A 123 4.36 -3.05 -13.27
C SER A 123 3.43 -4.19 -12.85
N ILE A 124 2.99 -4.17 -11.59
CA ILE A 124 1.95 -5.07 -11.05
C ILE A 124 0.61 -4.85 -11.77
N GLY A 125 0.35 -3.65 -12.28
CA GLY A 125 -0.87 -3.36 -13.06
C GLY A 125 -0.92 -4.12 -14.39
N ASP A 126 0.22 -4.28 -15.05
CA ASP A 126 0.33 -4.99 -16.33
C ASP A 126 0.00 -6.48 -16.19
N LEU A 127 0.34 -7.07 -15.05
CA LEU A 127 -0.06 -8.44 -14.68
C LEU A 127 -1.59 -8.59 -14.70
N GLY A 128 -2.34 -7.59 -14.26
CA GLY A 128 -3.81 -7.66 -14.20
C GLY A 128 -4.45 -7.63 -15.57
N VAL A 129 -3.91 -6.80 -16.47
CA VAL A 129 -4.32 -6.77 -17.88
C VAL A 129 -4.01 -8.10 -18.55
N ARG A 130 -2.81 -8.65 -18.32
CA ARG A 130 -2.35 -9.90 -18.94
C ARG A 130 -3.13 -11.12 -18.48
N LEU A 131 -3.39 -11.22 -17.18
CA LEU A 131 -4.05 -12.38 -16.58
C LEU A 131 -5.57 -12.27 -16.60
N ASN A 132 -6.12 -11.13 -17.03
CA ASN A 132 -7.55 -10.82 -17.00
C ASN A 132 -8.17 -11.09 -15.62
N CYS A 133 -7.44 -10.73 -14.56
CA CYS A 133 -7.83 -10.95 -13.17
C CYS A 133 -7.43 -9.77 -12.29
N PRO A 134 -8.16 -9.49 -11.20
CA PRO A 134 -7.78 -8.46 -10.24
C PRO A 134 -6.39 -8.73 -9.65
N VAL A 135 -5.55 -7.70 -9.60
CA VAL A 135 -4.23 -7.76 -8.99
C VAL A 135 -4.14 -6.71 -7.89
N ILE A 136 -3.65 -7.12 -6.74
CA ILE A 136 -3.44 -6.27 -5.56
C ILE A 136 -1.94 -6.19 -5.29
N ASP A 137 -1.43 -4.95 -5.22
CA ASP A 137 -0.13 -4.66 -4.63
C ASP A 137 -0.29 -4.55 -3.10
N ALA A 138 0.30 -5.50 -2.36
CA ALA A 138 0.20 -5.59 -0.92
C ALA A 138 0.88 -4.41 -0.19
N GLU A 139 1.94 -3.82 -0.75
CA GLU A 139 2.61 -2.65 -0.16
C GLU A 139 1.81 -1.37 -0.40
N ALA A 140 1.25 -1.21 -1.60
CA ALA A 140 0.34 -0.10 -1.90
C ALA A 140 -0.91 -0.14 -1.00
N MET A 141 -1.44 -1.33 -0.72
CA MET A 141 -2.50 -1.48 0.27
C MET A 141 -2.01 -1.14 1.67
N GLN A 142 -0.81 -1.56 2.10
CA GLN A 142 -0.32 -1.24 3.43
C GLN A 142 -0.25 0.27 3.69
N LYS A 143 0.28 1.05 2.75
CA LYS A 143 0.27 2.52 2.82
C LYS A 143 -1.16 3.07 2.93
N SER A 144 -2.10 2.43 2.24
CA SER A 144 -3.53 2.76 2.31
C SER A 144 -4.19 2.34 3.63
N PHE A 145 -3.56 1.54 4.50
CA PHE A 145 -4.07 1.16 5.82
C PHE A 145 -3.20 1.62 6.99
N GLU A 146 -2.11 2.36 6.72
CA GLU A 146 -1.34 2.96 7.81
C GLU A 146 -2.24 3.88 8.64
N PRO A 147 -2.23 3.71 9.98
CA PRO A 147 -3.04 4.52 10.85
C PRO A 147 -2.61 5.99 10.70
N ILE A 148 -3.58 6.86 10.41
CA ILE A 148 -3.37 8.30 10.32
C ILE A 148 -2.66 8.74 11.60
N SER A 149 -1.51 9.41 11.46
CA SER A 149 -0.70 9.76 12.62
C SER A 149 -1.54 10.53 13.67
N PRO A 150 -1.42 10.21 14.97
CA PRO A 150 -2.21 10.88 16.01
C PRO A 150 -1.95 12.39 16.05
N ARG A 151 -0.78 12.84 15.56
CA ARG A 151 -0.45 14.25 15.39
C ARG A 151 -1.27 14.91 14.27
N LEU A 152 -1.45 14.24 13.14
CA LEU A 152 -2.30 14.72 12.05
C LEU A 152 -3.77 14.73 12.47
N TRP A 153 -4.22 13.70 13.19
CA TRP A 153 -5.56 13.64 13.77
C TRP A 153 -5.86 14.80 14.72
N ARG A 154 -4.94 15.10 15.66
CA ARG A 154 -5.07 16.25 16.57
C ARG A 154 -5.11 17.58 15.81
N ARG A 155 -4.28 17.76 14.79
CA ARG A 155 -4.28 18.97 13.95
C ARG A 155 -5.60 19.12 13.20
N PHE A 156 -6.10 18.05 12.61
CA PHE A 156 -7.37 18.06 11.89
C PHE A 156 -8.55 18.39 12.82
N ILE A 157 -8.62 17.79 14.01
CA ILE A 157 -9.63 18.18 15.02
C ILE A 157 -9.48 19.67 15.36
N LEU A 158 -8.27 20.12 15.70
CA LEU A 158 -8.03 21.48 16.16
C LEU A 158 -8.46 22.52 15.11
N TYR A 159 -8.02 22.34 13.86
CA TYR A 159 -8.32 23.26 12.78
C TYR A 159 -9.72 23.09 12.21
N GLY A 160 -10.26 21.87 12.21
CA GLY A 160 -11.65 21.59 11.84
C GLY A 160 -12.65 22.22 12.82
N ILE A 161 -12.42 22.05 14.13
CA ILE A 161 -13.21 22.72 15.18
C ILE A 161 -13.01 24.24 15.10
N GLY A 162 -11.77 24.71 14.91
CA GLY A 162 -11.48 26.13 14.74
C GLY A 162 -12.23 26.75 13.57
N SER A 163 -12.25 26.08 12.42
CA SER A 163 -12.99 26.49 11.22
C SER A 163 -14.50 26.48 11.46
N ALA A 164 -15.03 25.45 12.12
CA ALA A 164 -16.44 25.38 12.47
C ALA A 164 -16.85 26.49 13.46
N LEU A 165 -16.07 26.75 14.50
CA LEU A 165 -16.33 27.83 15.44
C LEU A 165 -16.29 29.19 14.77
N MET A 166 -15.37 29.40 13.83
CA MET A 166 -15.34 30.63 13.02
C MET A 166 -16.61 30.74 12.15
N TYR A 167 -17.09 29.65 11.56
CA TYR A 167 -18.35 29.71 10.83
C TYR A 167 -19.57 29.93 11.73
N PHE A 168 -19.67 29.25 12.88
CA PHE A 168 -20.87 29.29 13.72
C PHE A 168 -20.89 30.42 14.76
N VAL A 169 -19.75 31.03 15.10
CA VAL A 169 -19.68 32.15 16.05
C VAL A 169 -19.53 33.48 15.33
N PHE A 170 -18.72 33.52 14.27
CA PHE A 170 -18.44 34.76 13.55
C PHE A 170 -19.60 35.16 12.63
N PHE A 171 -20.12 34.26 11.78
CA PHE A 171 -21.19 34.60 10.84
C PHE A 171 -22.49 35.08 11.50
N PRO A 172 -23.01 34.43 12.56
CA PRO A 172 -24.24 34.90 13.22
C PRO A 172 -24.07 36.25 13.92
N ASN A 173 -22.85 36.60 14.34
CA ASN A 173 -22.55 37.85 15.05
C ASN A 173 -21.94 38.94 14.17
N ILE A 174 -21.93 38.77 12.84
CA ILE A 174 -21.36 39.74 11.89
C ILE A 174 -21.86 41.16 12.14
N LYS A 175 -23.14 41.36 12.51
CA LYS A 175 -23.69 42.70 12.77
C LYS A 175 -23.04 43.40 13.97
N HIS A 176 -22.76 42.67 15.05
CA HIS A 176 -22.11 43.21 16.25
C HIS A 176 -20.62 43.40 16.05
N LEU A 177 -19.96 42.42 15.42
CA LEU A 177 -18.55 42.50 15.04
C LEU A 177 -18.29 43.65 14.05
N ASN A 178 -19.16 43.83 13.05
CA ASN A 178 -19.04 44.93 12.10
C ASN A 178 -19.23 46.29 12.76
N LYS A 179 -20.12 46.41 13.76
CA LYS A 179 -20.27 47.63 14.55
C LYS A 179 -19.00 47.97 15.35
N PHE A 180 -18.32 46.96 15.87
CA PHE A 180 -17.02 47.12 16.56
C PHE A 180 -15.90 47.47 15.58
N TYR A 181 -15.81 46.77 14.44
CA TYR A 181 -14.80 47.00 13.41
C TYR A 181 -14.98 48.35 12.69
N MET A 182 -16.21 48.82 12.50
CA MET A 182 -16.53 50.12 11.91
C MET A 182 -16.50 51.27 12.94
N GLY A 183 -16.25 50.99 14.22
CA GLY A 183 -16.12 52.01 15.26
C GLY A 183 -14.93 52.96 15.08
N GLY A 184 -14.00 52.62 14.19
CA GLY A 184 -12.82 53.42 13.87
C GLY A 184 -11.74 53.37 14.97
N GLY A 185 -10.51 53.74 14.59
CA GLY A 185 -9.36 53.78 15.49
C GLY A 185 -8.40 52.59 15.38
N ILE A 186 -7.23 52.75 15.99
CA ILE A 186 -6.09 51.81 15.86
C ILE A 186 -6.43 50.42 16.41
N LEU A 187 -7.17 50.34 17.52
CA LEU A 187 -7.56 49.08 18.15
C LEU A 187 -8.52 48.26 17.27
N ALA A 188 -9.48 48.91 16.61
CA ALA A 188 -10.39 48.26 15.67
C ALA A 188 -9.62 47.75 14.45
N GLY A 189 -8.67 48.54 13.91
CA GLY A 189 -7.80 48.12 12.81
C GLY A 189 -6.91 46.91 13.16
N LEU A 190 -6.30 46.91 14.35
CA LEU A 190 -5.51 45.78 14.85
C LEU A 190 -6.36 44.52 15.01
N ALA A 191 -7.58 44.65 15.55
CA ALA A 191 -8.50 43.53 15.72
C ALA A 191 -8.90 42.90 14.37
N ILE A 192 -9.13 43.69 13.33
CA ILE A 192 -9.39 43.20 11.96
C ILE A 192 -8.18 42.42 11.45
N MET A 193 -6.97 43.00 11.54
CA MET A 193 -5.76 42.35 11.05
C MET A 193 -5.50 41.00 11.72
N VAL A 194 -5.65 40.92 13.05
CA VAL A 194 -5.51 39.66 13.80
C VAL A 194 -6.58 38.65 13.36
N THR A 195 -7.83 39.09 13.22
CA THR A 195 -8.93 38.20 12.81
C THR A 195 -8.71 37.60 11.43
N VAL A 196 -8.25 38.41 10.47
CA VAL A 196 -7.94 37.96 9.09
C VAL A 196 -6.74 37.01 9.10
N ALA A 197 -5.69 37.32 9.86
CA ALA A 197 -4.52 36.45 9.99
C ALA A 197 -4.87 35.08 10.59
N VAL A 198 -5.70 35.06 11.64
CA VAL A 198 -6.18 33.82 12.27
C VAL A 198 -7.06 33.03 11.31
N HIS A 199 -7.97 33.67 10.57
CA HIS A 199 -8.79 33.00 9.55
C HIS A 199 -7.95 32.37 8.45
N ALA A 200 -7.01 33.12 7.88
CA ALA A 200 -6.13 32.63 6.83
C ALA A 200 -5.28 31.45 7.32
N TRP A 201 -4.77 31.51 8.54
CA TRP A 201 -3.96 30.44 9.13
C TRP A 201 -4.76 29.17 9.41
N VAL A 202 -5.97 29.30 9.97
CA VAL A 202 -6.85 28.14 10.26
C VAL A 202 -7.33 27.50 8.95
N TYR A 203 -7.74 28.31 7.97
CA TYR A 203 -8.17 27.80 6.66
C TYR A 203 -7.02 27.11 5.94
N GLY A 204 -5.84 27.75 5.83
CA GLY A 204 -4.66 27.18 5.20
C GLY A 204 -4.22 25.86 5.85
N SER A 205 -4.18 25.83 7.18
CA SER A 205 -3.83 24.60 7.93
C SER A 205 -4.86 23.49 7.73
N THR A 206 -6.15 23.83 7.57
CA THR A 206 -7.20 22.85 7.26
C THR A 206 -7.02 22.29 5.86
N THR A 207 -6.78 23.13 4.86
CA THR A 207 -6.56 22.71 3.46
C THR A 207 -5.27 21.93 3.26
N GLU A 208 -4.26 22.08 4.12
CA GLU A 208 -3.08 21.21 4.13
C GLU A 208 -3.34 19.84 4.79
N CYS A 209 -4.22 19.79 5.80
CA CYS A 209 -4.54 18.55 6.50
C CYS A 209 -5.57 17.70 5.74
N LEU A 210 -6.49 18.33 5.01
CA LEU A 210 -7.62 17.66 4.36
C LEU A 210 -7.17 16.64 3.29
N PRO A 211 -6.25 16.94 2.35
CA PRO A 211 -5.77 15.96 1.35
C PRO A 211 -5.05 14.78 1.99
N LYS A 212 -4.28 15.03 3.06
CA LYS A 212 -3.58 14.01 3.87
C LYS A 212 -4.55 13.11 4.63
N PHE A 213 -5.71 13.64 5.02
CA PHE A 213 -6.77 12.90 5.70
C PHE A 213 -7.61 12.06 4.73
N ILE A 214 -7.96 12.65 3.57
CA ILE A 214 -8.76 12.00 2.51
C ILE A 214 -7.87 11.09 1.63
N ARG A 215 -6.54 11.13 1.84
CA ARG A 215 -5.54 10.35 1.09
C ARG A 215 -5.58 10.63 -0.41
N MET A 216 -5.85 11.90 -0.77
CA MET A 216 -5.79 12.39 -2.15
C MET A 216 -4.40 12.92 -2.52
N ASP A 217 -3.45 12.95 -1.58
CA ASP A 217 -2.06 13.18 -1.91
C ASP A 217 -1.57 12.00 -2.76
N LYS A 218 -1.44 12.27 -4.06
CA LYS A 218 -0.66 11.45 -4.97
C LYS A 218 0.81 11.70 -4.63
N ASP A 219 1.38 10.80 -3.84
CA ASP A 219 2.81 10.54 -3.95
C ASP A 219 3.06 9.70 -5.22
#